data_AF-A0A381J958-F1
#
_entry.id   AF-A0A381J958-F1
#
_cell.length_a   1.000
_cell.length_b   1.000
_cell.length_c   1.000
_cell.angle_alpha   90.00
_cell.angle_beta   90.00
_cell.angle_gamma   90.00
#
_symmetry.space_group_name_H-M   'P 1'
#
loop_
_entity.id
_entity.type
_entity.pdbx_description
1 polymer ?
#
loop_
_entity_poly.entity_id
_entity_poly.type
_entity_poly.pdbx_seq_one_letter_code
_entity_poly.pdbx_strand_id
1 'polypeptide(L)'
;MINFQDIGLMSAVVMGLSQVAKELGVKVKLIPLLNLILGIMAGIFYISPGNFKVGLLSGITIGLSASGFYSGVKNVRQEFRG
;
A
#
# COMPACT_ATOMS: atom_id res chain seq x y z
N MET A 1 20.07 -9.53 -0.44
CA MET A 1 19.08 -10.16 -1.36
C MET A 1 17.70 -9.70 -0.92
N ILE A 2 16.87 -9.18 -1.82
CA ILE A 2 15.50 -8.79 -1.48
C ILE A 2 14.71 -10.08 -1.22
N ASN A 3 14.14 -10.22 -0.02
CA ASN A 3 13.32 -11.38 0.31
C ASN A 3 11.86 -11.05 0.03
N PHE A 4 11.20 -11.85 -0.81
CA PHE A 4 9.78 -11.64 -1.15
C PHE A 4 8.86 -11.74 0.08
N GLN A 5 9.30 -12.45 1.13
CA GLN A 5 8.60 -12.52 2.41
C GLN A 5 8.53 -11.16 3.12
N ASP A 6 9.60 -10.36 3.07
CA ASP A 6 9.65 -9.04 3.72
C ASP A 6 8.69 -8.05 3.05
N ILE A 7 8.58 -8.13 1.73
CA ILE A 7 7.62 -7.35 0.93
C ILE A 7 6.18 -7.73 1.31
N GLY A 8 5.91 -9.03 1.43
CA GLY A 8 4.60 -9.54 1.85
C GLY A 8 4.21 -9.05 3.24
N LEU A 9 5.10 -9.22 4.23
CA LEU A 9 4.88 -8.76 5.60
C LEU A 9 4.65 -7.24 5.66
N MET A 10 5.47 -6.45 4.98
CA MET A 10 5.29 -4.99 4.94
C MET A 10 3.96 -4.58 4.28
N SER A 11 3.53 -5.28 3.23
CA SER A 11 2.23 -5.00 2.62
C SER A 11 1.06 -5.30 3.58
N ALA A 12 1.17 -6.34 4.40
CA ALA A 12 0.19 -6.66 5.43
C ALA A 12 0.15 -5.59 6.55
N VAL A 13 1.32 -5.10 6.97
CA VAL A 13 1.42 -4.00 7.94
C VAL A 13 0.79 -2.72 7.39
N VAL A 14 1.11 -2.35 6.15
CA VAL A 14 0.50 -1.17 5.49
C VAL A 14 -1.01 -1.36 5.35
N MET A 15 -1.49 -2.56 5.01
CA MET A 15 -2.92 -2.89 5.00
C MET A 15 -3.57 -2.66 6.36
N GLY A 16 -2.98 -3.18 7.44
CA GLY A 16 -3.49 -3.02 8.80
C GLY A 16 -3.58 -1.56 9.22
N LEU A 17 -2.51 -0.77 9.00
CA LEU A 17 -2.51 0.67 9.28
C LEU A 17 -3.59 1.41 8.49
N SER A 18 -3.79 1.03 7.23
CA SER A 18 -4.81 1.62 6.38
C SER A 18 -6.23 1.31 6.86
N GLN A 19 -6.45 0.14 7.44
CA GLN A 19 -7.74 -0.28 7.96
C GLN A 19 -8.09 0.48 9.24
N VAL A 20 -7.12 0.66 10.13
CA VAL A 20 -7.25 1.54 11.30
C VAL A 20 -7.57 2.98 10.85
N ALA A 21 -6.87 3.51 9.85
CA ALA A 21 -7.16 4.83 9.32
C ALA A 21 -8.60 4.96 8.78
N LYS A 22 -9.13 3.93 8.11
CA LYS A 22 -10.55 3.91 7.68
C LYS A 22 -11.50 3.97 8.86
N GLU A 23 -11.24 3.17 9.91
CA GLU A 23 -12.06 3.15 11.12
C GLU A 23 -12.03 4.49 11.87
N LEU A 24 -10.92 5.22 11.79
CA LEU A 24 -10.79 6.59 12.32
C LEU A 24 -11.50 7.67 11.47
N GLY A 25 -12.19 7.30 10.40
CA GLY A 25 -12.97 8.22 9.56
C GLY A 25 -12.21 8.83 8.38
N VAL A 26 -11.02 8.31 8.05
CA VAL A 26 -10.31 8.74 6.82
C VAL A 26 -11.10 8.30 5.60
N LYS A 27 -11.36 9.25 4.68
CA LYS A 27 -12.09 8.98 3.44
C LYS A 27 -11.43 7.83 2.67
N VAL A 28 -12.23 6.84 2.24
CA VAL A 28 -11.74 5.67 1.49
C VAL A 28 -10.94 6.05 0.24
N LYS A 29 -11.26 7.19 -0.39
CA LYS A 29 -10.53 7.76 -1.54
C LYS A 29 -9.09 8.17 -1.23
N LEU A 30 -8.77 8.48 0.04
CA LEU A 30 -7.44 8.89 0.50
C LEU A 30 -6.58 7.71 0.95
N ILE A 31 -7.19 6.55 1.21
CA ILE A 31 -6.48 5.36 1.67
C ILE A 31 -5.43 4.86 0.66
N PRO A 32 -5.70 4.80 -0.65
CA PRO A 32 -4.67 4.43 -1.61
C PRO A 32 -3.44 5.35 -1.58
N LEU A 33 -3.67 6.65 -1.38
CA LEU A 33 -2.59 7.63 -1.27
C LEU A 33 -1.80 7.43 0.02
N LEU A 34 -2.50 7.18 1.14
CA LEU A 34 -1.89 6.85 2.43
C LEU A 34 -1.00 5.61 2.30
N ASN A 35 -1.52 4.55 1.69
CA ASN A 35 -0.80 3.29 1.52
C ASN A 35 0.42 3.44 0.61
N LEU A 36 0.32 4.27 -0.42
CA LEU A 36 1.45 4.58 -1.30
C LEU A 36 2.57 5.30 -0.54
N ILE A 37 2.24 6.31 0.25
CA ILE A 37 3.23 7.06 1.05
C ILE A 37 3.88 6.13 2.08
N LEU A 38 3.07 5.36 2.82
CA LEU A 38 3.55 4.39 3.80
C LEU A 38 4.41 3.30 3.16
N GLY A 39 4.00 2.79 2.00
CA GLY A 39 4.74 1.79 1.24
C GLY A 39 6.08 2.31 0.74
N ILE A 40 6.13 3.51 0.17
CA ILE A 40 7.38 4.15 -0.29
C ILE A 40 8.34 4.36 0.88
N MET A 41 7.86 4.85 2.02
CA MET A 41 8.69 4.98 3.21
C MET A 41 9.23 3.63 3.68
N ALA A 42 8.39 2.59 3.74
CA ALA A 42 8.82 1.24 4.11
C ALA A 42 9.85 0.67 3.10
N GLY A 43 9.66 0.90 1.80
CA GLY A 43 10.58 0.43 0.77
C GLY A 43 11.96 1.09 0.84
N ILE A 44 12.00 2.41 1.05
CA ILE A 44 13.26 3.18 1.10
C ILE A 44 14.01 2.92 2.41
N PHE A 45 13.33 2.94 3.55
CA PHE A 45 13.98 2.81 4.85
C PHE A 45 14.26 1.37 5.28
N TYR A 46 13.41 0.42 4.87
CA TYR A 46 13.43 -0.95 5.41
C TYR A 46 13.90 -2.01 4.41
N ILE A 47 13.45 -1.95 3.14
CA ILE A 47 13.72 -3.01 2.15
C ILE A 47 15.09 -2.87 1.49
N SER A 48 15.50 -1.66 1.12
CA SER A 48 16.77 -1.44 0.42
C SER A 48 17.44 -0.13 0.84
N PRO A 49 17.94 -0.07 2.10
CA PRO A 49 18.74 1.07 2.54
C PRO A 49 19.99 1.18 1.67
N GLY A 50 20.17 2.35 1.03
CA GLY A 50 21.31 2.64 0.15
C GLY A 50 21.04 2.49 -1.35
N ASN A 51 19.90 1.94 -1.77
CA ASN A 51 19.56 1.83 -3.19
C ASN A 51 18.17 2.42 -3.49
N PHE A 52 18.13 3.74 -3.62
CA PHE A 52 16.88 4.52 -3.69
C PHE A 52 15.92 4.06 -4.80
N LYS A 53 16.43 3.68 -5.98
CA LYS A 53 15.61 3.18 -7.09
C LYS A 53 14.87 1.89 -6.72
N VAL A 54 15.57 0.98 -6.04
CA VAL A 54 15.02 -0.32 -5.64
C VAL A 54 14.06 -0.15 -4.47
N GLY A 55 14.40 0.70 -3.50
CA GLY A 55 13.53 1.05 -2.38
C GLY A 55 12.23 1.71 -2.83
N LEU A 56 12.29 2.62 -3.81
CA LEU A 56 11.12 3.28 -4.36
C LEU A 56 10.20 2.28 -5.09
N LEU A 57 10.75 1.43 -5.96
CA LEU A 57 9.97 0.42 -6.68
C LEU A 57 9.31 -0.58 -5.73
N SER A 58 10.08 -1.15 -4.80
CA SER A 58 9.55 -2.09 -3.80
C SER A 58 8.49 -1.43 -2.92
N GLY A 59 8.69 -0.18 -2.52
CA GLY A 59 7.71 0.57 -1.74
C GLY A 59 6.40 0.89 -2.47
N ILE A 60 6.47 1.24 -3.75
CA ILE A 60 5.29 1.39 -4.61
C ILE A 60 4.54 0.06 -4.70
N THR A 61 5.24 -1.05 -4.91
CA THR A 61 4.63 -2.38 -4.92
C THR A 61 3.92 -2.68 -3.60
N ILE A 62 4.58 -2.48 -2.46
CA ILE A 62 4.01 -2.69 -1.13
C ILE A 62 2.73 -1.86 -0.94
N GLY A 63 2.79 -0.55 -1.24
CA GLY A 63 1.69 0.37 -1.02
C GLY A 63 0.49 0.13 -1.94
N LEU A 64 0.74 -0.12 -3.23
CA LEU A 64 -0.33 -0.41 -4.18
C LEU A 64 -0.98 -1.78 -3.91
N SER A 65 -0.19 -2.81 -3.60
CA SER A 65 -0.70 -4.12 -3.20
C SER A 65 -1.57 -4.03 -1.94
N ALA A 66 -1.17 -3.21 -0.97
CA ALA A 66 -1.93 -3.02 0.27
C ALA A 66 -3.27 -2.29 0.06
N SER A 67 -3.33 -1.36 -0.90
CA SER A 67 -4.55 -0.58 -1.16
C SER A 67 -5.65 -1.38 -1.87
N GLY A 68 -5.35 -2.58 -2.38
CA GLY A 68 -6.29 -3.37 -3.16
C GLY A 68 -6.82 -2.60 -4.39
N PHE A 69 -6.00 -1.69 -4.95
CA PHE A 69 -6.39 -0.77 -6.03
C PHE A 69 -7.03 -1.48 -7.23
N TYR A 70 -6.67 -2.76 -7.44
CA TYR A 70 -7.29 -3.62 -8.45
C TYR A 70 -8.74 -4.01 -8.13
N SER A 71 -9.09 -4.27 -6.86
CA SER A 71 -10.46 -4.63 -6.43
C SER A 71 -11.34 -3.43 -6.12
N GLY A 72 -10.76 -2.31 -5.68
CA GLY A 72 -11.51 -1.07 -5.39
C GLY A 72 -12.23 -0.51 -6.61
N VAL A 73 -11.61 -0.55 -7.79
CA VAL A 73 -12.23 -0.10 -9.06
C VAL A 73 -13.46 -0.94 -9.43
N LYS A 74 -13.45 -2.24 -9.13
CA LYS A 74 -14.57 -3.14 -9.42
C LYS A 74 -15.79 -2.82 -8.55
N ASN A 75 -15.60 -2.53 -7.27
CA ASN A 75 -16.69 -2.16 -6.35
C ASN A 75 -17.30 -0.80 -6.69
N VAL A 76 -16.48 0.21 -7.01
CA VAL A 76 -16.98 1.53 -7.43
C VAL A 76 -17.82 1.40 -8.70
N ARG A 77 -17.40 0.59 -9.68
CA ARG A 77 -18.19 0.37 -10.92
C ARG A 77 -19.54 -0.33 -10.65
N GLN A 78 -19.61 -1.15 -9.61
CA GLN A 78 -20.83 -1.88 -9.24
C GLN A 78 -21.83 -0.97 -8.52
N GLU A 79 -21.33 -0.02 -7.72
CA GLU A 79 -22.14 0.99 -7.02
C GLU A 79 -22.80 2.00 -7.97
N PHE A 80 -22.19 2.29 -9.12
CA PHE A 80 -22.78 3.14 -10.18
C PHE A 80 -23.74 2.41 -11.14
N ARG A 81 -23.92 1.09 -11.00
CA ARG A 81 -24.77 0.27 -11.90
C ARG A 81 -25.99 -0.35 -11.19
N GLY A 82 -26.22 -0.06 -9.92
CA GLY A 82 -27.44 -0.40 -9.16
C GLY A 82 -28.28 0.83 -8.92
#